data_AF-A0A4S4KY17-F1
#
_entry.id   AF-A0A4S4KY17-F1
#
_cell.length_a   1.000
_cell.length_b   1.000
_cell.length_c   1.000
_cell.angle_alpha   90.00
_cell.angle_beta   90.00
_cell.angle_gamma   90.00
#
_symmetry.space_group_name_H-M   'P 1'
#
loop_
_entity.id
_entity.type
_entity.pdbx_description
1 polymer ?
#
loop_
_entity_poly.entity_id
_entity_poly.type
_entity_poly.pdbx_seq_one_letter_code
_entity_poly.pdbx_strand_id
1 'polypeptide(L)'
;MLEVHIDKGMKGGQTIEFHGESDQAPGVEPGDVIIVIEEKPHDRFKRQETNLITEVEIDLLTALGGGKFAIKHLDERALIVNLVPGEVLKHDDVKVIHGQGMPSQRHHEPGDMYVKINVVWPDHINPDKIQFLERALPPRKPVEKFPKSIHLEEVDLMDVDPRQRERAMDDAMDEDQGEPRVQCANQ
;
A
#
# COMPACT_ATOMS: atom_id res chain seq x y z
N MET A 1 14.59 27.96 -26.82
CA MET A 1 14.74 26.98 -25.71
C MET A 1 13.98 27.56 -24.55
N LEU A 2 12.91 26.88 -24.11
CA LEU A 2 12.06 27.36 -23.02
C LEU A 2 12.58 26.72 -21.71
N GLU A 3 12.95 27.55 -20.74
CA GLU A 3 13.37 27.06 -19.42
C GLU A 3 12.16 27.04 -18.49
N VAL A 4 11.85 25.86 -17.95
CA VAL A 4 10.67 25.65 -17.10
C VAL A 4 11.16 25.36 -15.68
N HIS A 5 10.84 26.26 -14.75
CA HIS A 5 11.12 26.05 -13.35
C HIS A 5 9.98 25.27 -12.70
N ILE A 6 10.28 24.12 -12.11
CA ILE A 6 9.30 23.33 -11.36
C ILE A 6 9.54 23.56 -9.87
N ASP A 7 8.62 24.27 -9.23
CA ASP A 7 8.67 24.54 -7.80
C ASP A 7 8.48 23.26 -6.97
N LYS A 8 9.12 23.21 -5.81
CA LYS A 8 8.94 22.11 -4.86
C LYS A 8 7.47 22.00 -4.45
N GLY A 9 6.94 20.79 -4.50
CA GLY A 9 5.56 20.52 -4.11
C GLY A 9 4.53 20.78 -5.21
N MET A 10 4.92 21.24 -6.40
CA MET A 10 4.02 21.26 -7.57
C MET A 10 3.36 19.91 -7.78
N LYS A 11 2.08 19.91 -8.13
CA LYS A 11 1.24 18.72 -8.29
C LYS A 11 0.93 18.45 -9.75
N GLY A 12 0.63 17.19 -10.06
CA GLY A 12 0.06 16.80 -11.35
C GLY A 12 -1.18 17.65 -11.67
N GLY A 13 -1.29 18.08 -12.93
CA GLY A 13 -2.36 18.95 -13.42
C GLY A 13 -2.14 20.45 -13.19
N GLN A 14 -1.12 20.86 -12.43
CA GLN A 14 -0.77 22.29 -12.36
C GLN A 14 -0.19 22.78 -13.70
N THR A 15 -0.48 24.02 -14.05
CA THR A 15 -0.08 24.64 -15.31
C THR A 15 0.95 25.75 -15.10
N ILE A 16 1.93 25.82 -16.00
CA ILE A 16 2.87 26.93 -16.14
C ILE A 16 2.62 27.57 -17.50
N GLU A 17 2.26 28.84 -17.51
CA GLU A 17 1.87 29.58 -18.71
C GLU A 17 3.00 30.52 -19.16
N PHE A 18 3.29 30.49 -20.46
CA PHE A 18 4.27 31.35 -21.10
C PHE A 18 3.58 32.15 -22.19
N HIS A 19 3.36 33.43 -21.91
CA HIS A 19 2.61 34.31 -22.82
C HIS A 19 3.43 34.67 -24.06
N GLY A 20 2.82 34.59 -25.25
CA GLY A 20 3.44 34.99 -26.51
C GLY A 20 4.59 34.09 -27.01
N GLU A 21 4.75 32.91 -26.42
CA GLU A 21 5.81 31.94 -26.77
C GLU A 21 5.36 30.87 -27.80
N SER A 22 4.16 31.02 -28.38
CA SER A 22 3.67 30.16 -29.46
C SER A 22 4.21 30.60 -30.84
N ASP A 23 3.77 29.91 -31.90
CA ASP A 23 4.23 30.15 -33.26
C ASP A 23 3.98 31.60 -33.70
N GLN A 24 5.01 32.24 -34.26
CA GLN A 24 4.96 33.63 -34.71
C GLN A 24 4.69 33.73 -36.22
N ALA A 25 3.83 34.67 -36.62
CA ALA A 25 3.59 35.00 -38.03
C ALA A 25 3.51 36.53 -38.23
N PRO A 26 3.90 37.07 -39.41
CA PRO A 26 3.85 38.51 -39.66
C PRO A 26 2.43 39.08 -39.48
N GLY A 27 2.30 40.09 -38.60
CA GLY A 27 1.02 40.75 -38.33
C GLY A 27 0.07 40.00 -37.41
N VAL A 28 0.50 38.89 -36.80
CA VAL A 28 -0.28 38.10 -35.84
C VAL A 28 0.42 38.13 -34.48
N GLU A 29 -0.33 38.38 -33.42
CA GLU A 29 0.18 38.25 -32.05
C GLU A 29 0.37 36.76 -31.72
N PRO A 30 1.57 36.35 -31.26
CA PRO A 30 1.82 34.96 -30.91
C PRO A 30 0.91 34.51 -29.76
N GLY A 31 0.42 33.28 -29.82
CA GLY A 31 -0.36 32.69 -28.73
C GLY A 31 0.50 32.27 -27.53
N ASP A 32 -0.16 31.63 -26.56
CA ASP A 32 0.47 31.22 -25.30
C ASP A 32 0.84 29.73 -25.32
N VAL A 33 1.90 29.38 -24.59
CA VAL A 33 2.31 28.00 -24.35
C VAL A 33 1.95 27.62 -22.92
N ILE A 34 1.09 26.62 -22.75
CA ILE A 34 0.67 26.09 -21.46
C ILE A 34 1.33 24.74 -21.24
N ILE A 35 2.17 24.65 -20.20
CA ILE A 35 2.82 23.42 -19.79
C ILE A 35 2.05 22.84 -18.62
N VAL A 36 1.53 21.62 -18.79
CA VAL A 36 0.84 20.87 -17.74
C VAL A 36 1.84 19.92 -17.08
N ILE A 37 1.94 19.96 -15.76
CA ILE A 37 2.79 19.04 -15.00
C ILE A 37 2.10 17.68 -14.90
N GLU A 38 2.84 16.62 -15.19
CA GLU A 38 2.40 15.24 -15.00
C GLU A 38 3.25 14.54 -13.94
N GLU A 39 2.59 13.81 -13.04
CA GLU A 39 3.27 12.99 -12.03
C GLU A 39 3.54 11.59 -12.58
N LYS A 40 4.81 11.22 -12.64
CA LYS A 40 5.20 9.86 -13.01
C LYS A 40 4.99 8.91 -11.83
N PRO A 41 4.45 7.71 -12.06
CA PRO A 41 4.44 6.66 -11.05
C PRO A 41 5.86 6.39 -10.53
N HIS A 42 5.98 6.13 -9.23
CA HIS A 42 7.25 5.84 -8.58
C HIS A 42 7.19 4.47 -7.89
N ASP A 43 8.24 3.67 -8.04
CA ASP A 43 8.26 2.26 -7.63
C ASP A 43 8.01 2.05 -6.13
N ARG A 44 8.44 3.01 -5.29
CA ARG A 44 8.34 2.93 -3.82
C ARG A 44 7.23 3.80 -3.21
N PHE A 45 6.81 4.84 -3.91
CA PHE A 45 6.02 5.90 -3.29
C PHE A 45 4.82 6.23 -4.15
N LYS A 46 3.66 6.29 -3.51
CA LYS A 46 2.46 6.85 -4.08
C LYS A 46 2.20 8.20 -3.42
N ARG A 47 2.13 9.26 -4.22
CA ARG A 47 1.76 10.58 -3.72
C ARG A 47 0.25 10.63 -3.49
N GLN A 48 -0.15 11.22 -2.37
CA GLN A 48 -1.53 11.62 -2.10
C GLN A 48 -1.50 13.05 -1.58
N GLU A 49 -1.78 14.02 -2.46
CA GLU A 49 -1.66 15.44 -2.15
C GLU A 49 -0.25 15.83 -1.67
N THR A 50 -0.11 16.21 -0.39
CA THR A 50 1.18 16.50 0.25
C THR A 50 1.75 15.28 0.97
N ASN A 51 1.01 14.19 1.05
CA ASN A 51 1.42 12.99 1.76
C ASN A 51 2.07 11.98 0.81
N LEU A 52 2.91 11.12 1.37
CA LEU A 52 3.52 9.99 0.68
C LEU A 52 3.04 8.69 1.29
N ILE A 53 2.70 7.71 0.47
CA ILE A 53 2.35 6.37 0.90
C ILE A 53 3.44 5.43 0.39
N THR A 54 3.96 4.57 1.27
CA THR A 54 4.93 3.52 0.94
C THR A 54 4.51 2.22 1.60
N GLU A 55 4.87 1.11 0.98
CA GLU A 55 4.77 -0.22 1.58
C GLU A 55 6.19 -0.68 1.97
N VAL A 56 6.32 -1.28 3.14
CA VAL A 56 7.61 -1.76 3.66
C VAL A 56 7.45 -3.17 4.18
N GLU A 57 8.37 -4.02 3.76
CA GLU A 57 8.47 -5.39 4.26
C GLU A 57 9.32 -5.44 5.52
N ILE A 58 8.78 -6.10 6.55
CA ILE A 58 9.51 -6.41 7.79
C ILE A 58 9.34 -7.89 8.11
N ASP A 59 10.36 -8.49 8.74
CA ASP A 59 10.27 -9.87 9.19
C ASP A 59 9.35 -10.00 10.43
N LEU A 60 8.82 -11.20 10.63
CA LEU A 60 7.93 -11.51 11.75
C LEU A 60 8.54 -11.19 13.14
N LEU A 61 9.85 -11.38 13.32
CA LEU A 61 10.49 -11.10 14.60
C LEU A 61 10.52 -9.60 14.87
N THR A 62 10.85 -8.79 13.86
CA THR A 62 10.77 -7.33 13.95
C THR A 62 9.34 -6.85 14.21
N ALA A 63 8.34 -7.47 13.57
CA ALA A 63 6.93 -7.14 13.76
C ALA A 63 6.41 -7.45 15.18
N LEU A 64 6.88 -8.53 15.81
CA LEU A 64 6.45 -8.96 17.14
C LEU A 64 7.29 -8.38 18.28
N GLY A 65 8.61 -8.26 18.07
CA GLY A 65 9.59 -7.97 19.12
C GLY A 65 10.15 -6.55 19.07
N GLY A 66 9.76 -5.74 18.08
CA GLY A 66 10.37 -4.46 17.79
C GLY A 66 11.74 -4.61 17.11
N GLY A 67 12.47 -3.51 16.97
CA GLY A 67 13.72 -3.49 16.20
C GLY A 67 13.86 -2.21 15.39
N LYS A 68 14.52 -2.32 14.23
CA LYS A 68 14.74 -1.17 13.34
C LYS A 68 14.66 -1.61 11.89
N PHE A 69 14.12 -0.74 11.04
CA PHE A 69 14.19 -0.90 9.59
C PHE A 69 14.49 0.46 8.93
N ALA A 70 14.87 0.43 7.65
CA ALA A 70 15.27 1.61 6.92
C ALA A 70 14.35 1.88 5.73
N ILE A 71 14.01 3.15 5.50
CA ILE A 71 13.29 3.60 4.30
C ILE A 71 14.19 4.56 3.54
N LYS A 72 14.46 4.28 2.27
CA LYS A 72 15.15 5.22 1.37
C LYS A 72 14.13 6.25 0.84
N HIS A 73 14.26 7.50 1.30
CA HIS A 73 13.39 8.62 0.95
C HIS A 73 13.63 9.11 -0.50
N LEU A 74 12.83 10.07 -0.96
CA LEU A 74 12.95 10.72 -2.27
C LEU A 74 14.16 11.64 -2.38
N ASP A 75 14.65 12.19 -1.26
CA ASP A 75 15.80 13.08 -1.20
C ASP A 75 17.13 12.34 -0.97
N GLU A 76 17.15 11.03 -1.28
CA GLU A 76 18.28 10.12 -1.10
C GLU A 76 18.75 9.88 0.34
N ARG A 77 18.09 10.48 1.35
CA ARG A 77 18.33 10.13 2.76
C ARG A 77 17.70 8.78 3.11
N ALA A 78 18.30 8.09 4.08
CA ALA A 78 17.70 6.91 4.69
C ALA A 78 17.10 7.27 6.05
N LEU A 79 15.81 6.96 6.24
CA LEU A 79 15.12 7.09 7.50
C LEU A 79 15.24 5.78 8.27
N ILE A 80 15.89 5.80 9.44
CA ILE A 80 15.91 4.65 10.36
C ILE A 80 14.70 4.73 11.27
N VAL A 81 13.73 3.84 11.04
CA VAL A 81 12.51 3.73 11.85
C VAL A 81 12.79 2.78 13.00
N ASN A 82 12.55 3.23 14.23
CA ASN A 82 12.72 2.42 15.43
C ASN A 82 11.35 1.91 15.88
N LEU A 83 11.24 0.61 16.10
CA LEU A 83 10.07 -0.04 16.64
C LEU A 83 10.31 -0.38 18.11
N VAL A 84 9.41 0.10 18.96
CA VAL A 84 9.51 -0.08 20.41
C VAL A 84 9.26 -1.55 20.74
N PRO A 85 10.18 -2.23 21.47
CA PRO A 85 9.95 -3.58 21.91
C PRO A 85 8.65 -3.70 22.72
N GLY A 86 7.80 -4.67 22.36
CA GLY A 86 6.50 -4.89 22.98
C GLY A 86 5.32 -4.26 22.24
N GLU A 87 5.55 -3.36 21.27
CA GLU A 87 4.54 -2.97 20.30
C GLU A 87 4.50 -3.99 19.16
N VAL A 88 3.32 -4.57 18.91
CA VAL A 88 3.12 -5.52 17.81
C VAL A 88 2.60 -4.77 16.59
N LEU A 89 3.27 -4.96 15.46
CA LEU A 89 2.78 -4.56 14.14
C LEU A 89 2.10 -5.73 13.45
N LYS A 90 0.89 -5.53 12.96
CA LYS A 90 0.18 -6.50 12.14
C LYS A 90 0.50 -6.29 10.67
N HIS A 91 0.28 -7.33 9.88
CA HIS A 91 0.23 -7.20 8.43
C HIS A 91 -0.88 -6.22 8.04
N ASP A 92 -0.63 -5.39 7.02
CA ASP A 92 -1.45 -4.28 6.56
C ASP A 92 -1.66 -3.11 7.56
N ASP A 93 -1.02 -3.12 8.73
CA ASP A 93 -1.05 -1.96 9.61
C ASP A 93 -0.46 -0.74 8.91
N VAL A 94 -1.06 0.43 9.15
CA VAL A 94 -0.57 1.71 8.63
C VAL A 94 -0.05 2.56 9.78
N LYS A 95 1.21 2.98 9.68
CA LYS A 95 1.87 3.90 10.61
C LYS A 95 2.22 5.21 9.92
N VAL A 96 2.40 6.27 10.70
CA VAL A 96 2.71 7.61 10.17
C VAL A 96 4.08 8.06 10.65
N ILE A 97 4.85 8.64 9.74
CA ILE A 97 6.07 9.39 10.03
C ILE A 97 5.81 10.85 9.66
N HIS A 98 5.64 11.68 10.68
CA HIS A 98 5.27 13.07 10.48
C HIS A 98 6.37 13.88 9.78
N GLY A 99 5.96 14.80 8.89
CA GLY A 99 6.86 15.71 8.19
C GLY A 99 7.79 15.04 7.16
N GLN A 100 7.54 13.79 6.78
CA GLN A 100 8.31 13.06 5.75
C GLN A 100 7.54 12.88 4.43
N GLY A 101 6.47 13.64 4.21
CA GLY A 101 5.74 13.71 2.95
C GLY A 101 6.37 14.65 1.92
N MET A 102 5.56 15.13 0.98
CA MET A 102 5.95 16.11 -0.03
C MET A 102 5.99 17.53 0.54
N PRO A 103 6.87 18.41 0.03
CA PRO A 103 6.85 19.83 0.34
C PRO A 103 5.49 20.46 0.02
N SER A 104 5.06 21.41 0.85
CA SER A 104 3.84 22.18 0.61
C SER A 104 4.19 23.52 -0.07
N GLN A 105 3.37 23.93 -1.04
CA GLN A 105 3.46 25.26 -1.64
C GLN A 105 2.82 26.36 -0.76
N ARG A 106 1.94 25.97 0.17
CA ARG A 106 1.17 26.89 1.01
C ARG A 106 1.66 26.96 2.45
N HIS A 107 2.30 25.89 2.92
CA HIS A 107 2.75 25.73 4.30
C HIS A 107 4.25 25.51 4.32
N HIS A 108 4.91 25.93 5.41
CA HIS A 108 6.35 25.73 5.58
C HIS A 108 6.69 24.26 5.91
N GLU A 109 5.73 23.51 6.45
CA GLU A 109 5.92 22.12 6.84
C GLU A 109 5.57 21.17 5.68
N PRO A 110 6.38 20.13 5.43
CA PRO A 110 6.02 19.04 4.54
C PRO A 110 4.80 18.28 5.05
N GLY A 111 4.13 17.54 4.17
CA GLY A 111 3.10 16.58 4.60
C GLY A 111 3.71 15.36 5.32
N ASP A 112 2.91 14.32 5.47
CA ASP A 112 3.27 13.12 6.22
C ASP A 112 3.57 11.92 5.33
N MET A 113 4.35 10.97 5.84
CA MET A 113 4.55 9.67 5.20
C MET A 113 3.73 8.60 5.92
N TYR A 114 2.86 7.92 5.19
CA TYR A 114 2.12 6.75 5.65
C TYR A 114 2.85 5.49 5.18
N VAL A 115 3.19 4.63 6.13
CA VAL A 115 3.93 3.39 5.92
C VAL A 115 2.98 2.23 6.16
N LYS A 116 2.65 1.51 5.09
CA LYS A 116 1.93 0.24 5.16
C LYS A 116 2.91 -0.89 5.44
N ILE A 117 2.61 -1.70 6.45
CA ILE A 117 3.49 -2.77 6.92
C ILE A 117 3.10 -4.09 6.26
N ASN A 118 4.02 -4.67 5.50
CA ASN A 118 3.92 -6.03 4.98
C ASN A 118 4.79 -6.95 5.85
N VAL A 119 4.18 -7.81 6.66
CA VAL A 119 4.91 -8.78 7.48
C VAL A 119 5.25 -10.02 6.66
N VAL A 120 6.55 -10.31 6.52
CA VAL A 120 7.08 -11.51 5.88
C VAL A 120 7.12 -12.65 6.90
N TRP A 121 6.38 -13.72 6.62
CA TRP A 121 6.31 -14.91 7.45
C TRP A 121 7.38 -15.93 7.05
N PRO A 122 7.99 -16.64 8.01
CA PRO A 122 8.87 -17.76 7.67
C PRO A 122 8.03 -18.94 7.13
N ASP A 123 8.54 -19.62 6.10
CA ASP A 123 7.88 -20.82 5.53
C ASP A 123 7.78 -21.95 6.56
N HIS A 124 8.82 -22.10 7.38
CA HIS A 124 8.91 -23.14 8.41
C HIS A 124 9.61 -22.64 9.67
N ILE A 125 9.20 -23.17 10.82
CA ILE A 125 9.85 -22.98 12.11
C ILE A 125 10.30 -24.34 12.63
N ASN A 126 11.55 -24.44 13.08
CA ASN A 126 12.08 -25.68 13.66
C ASN A 126 11.21 -26.11 14.87
N PRO A 127 10.70 -27.36 14.91
CA PRO A 127 9.92 -27.90 16.02
C PRO A 127 10.53 -27.65 17.42
N ASP A 128 11.86 -27.70 17.55
CA ASP A 128 12.56 -27.46 18.82
C ASP A 128 12.36 -26.04 19.37
N LYS A 129 11.98 -25.10 18.50
CA LYS A 129 11.71 -23.70 18.84
C LYS A 129 10.28 -23.43 19.27
N ILE A 130 9.34 -24.34 18.97
CA ILE A 130 7.91 -24.16 19.24
C ILE A 130 7.63 -23.98 20.73
N GLN A 131 8.31 -24.72 21.61
CA GLN A 131 8.18 -24.57 23.06
C GLN A 131 8.52 -23.16 23.57
N PHE A 132 9.42 -22.42 22.88
CA PHE A 132 9.76 -21.06 23.26
C PHE A 132 8.68 -20.08 22.81
N LEU A 133 8.07 -20.32 21.65
CA LEU A 133 6.93 -19.54 21.18
C LEU A 133 5.71 -19.71 22.08
N GLU A 134 5.43 -20.93 22.55
CA GLU A 134 4.33 -21.19 23.49
C GLU A 134 4.51 -20.49 24.83
N ARG A 135 5.76 -20.26 25.25
CA ARG A 135 6.07 -19.49 26.46
C ARG A 135 6.01 -17.98 26.25
N ALA A 136 6.29 -17.51 25.03
CA ALA A 136 6.39 -16.09 24.71
C ALA A 136 5.06 -15.48 24.25
N LEU A 137 4.20 -16.26 23.59
CA LEU A 137 2.94 -15.81 23.01
C LEU A 137 1.75 -16.08 23.95
N PRO A 138 0.61 -15.39 23.75
CA PRO A 138 -0.63 -15.73 24.45
C PRO A 138 -1.01 -17.21 24.27
N PRO A 139 -1.65 -17.82 25.28
CA PRO A 139 -2.00 -19.24 25.23
C PRO A 139 -2.96 -19.54 24.07
N ARG A 140 -2.86 -20.75 23.52
CA ARG A 140 -3.75 -21.22 22.47
C ARG A 140 -5.21 -21.17 22.94
N LYS A 141 -6.10 -20.70 22.07
CA LYS A 141 -7.54 -20.78 22.33
C LYS A 141 -7.95 -22.26 22.37
N PRO A 142 -8.75 -22.70 23.35
CA PRO A 142 -9.22 -24.07 23.40
C PRO A 142 -10.11 -24.36 22.18
N VAL A 143 -10.05 -25.59 21.69
CA VAL A 143 -10.96 -26.06 20.63
C VAL A 143 -12.40 -25.97 21.13
N GLU A 144 -13.29 -25.51 20.25
CA GLU A 144 -14.72 -25.42 20.56
C GLU A 144 -15.27 -26.80 20.93
N LYS A 145 -16.07 -26.85 22.00
CA LYS A 145 -16.68 -28.10 22.46
C LYS A 145 -18.05 -28.25 21.83
N PHE A 146 -18.21 -29.31 21.05
CA PHE A 146 -19.50 -29.65 20.47
C PHE A 146 -20.30 -30.59 21.39
N PRO A 147 -21.65 -30.55 21.32
CA PRO A 147 -22.50 -31.55 21.97
C PRO A 147 -22.14 -32.97 21.56
N LYS A 148 -22.39 -33.95 22.44
CA LYS A 148 -22.10 -35.39 22.17
C LYS A 148 -22.86 -35.97 20.97
N SER A 149 -23.92 -35.29 20.51
CA SER A 149 -24.67 -35.67 19.32
C SER A 149 -23.93 -35.39 18.01
N ILE A 150 -22.87 -34.57 18.05
CA ILE A 150 -22.05 -34.25 16.88
C ILE A 150 -20.87 -35.23 16.85
N HIS A 151 -20.75 -35.95 15.74
CA HIS A 151 -19.59 -36.78 15.47
C HIS A 151 -18.39 -35.89 15.14
N LEU A 152 -17.32 -36.02 15.91
CA LEU A 152 -16.06 -35.30 15.70
C LEU A 152 -15.13 -36.17 14.85
N GLU A 153 -14.57 -35.59 13.81
CA GLU A 153 -13.57 -36.20 12.94
C GLU A 153 -12.33 -35.31 12.94
N GLU A 154 -11.16 -35.92 13.11
CA GLU A 154 -9.86 -35.23 13.01
C GLU A 154 -9.41 -35.25 11.55
N VAL A 155 -9.10 -34.08 11.01
CA VAL A 155 -8.70 -33.90 9.61
C VAL A 155 -7.46 -33.01 9.53
N ASP A 156 -6.61 -33.28 8.55
CA ASP A 156 -5.43 -32.48 8.25
C ASP A 156 -5.70 -31.53 7.08
N LEU A 157 -5.15 -30.31 7.14
CA LEU A 157 -5.12 -29.41 6.00
C LEU A 157 -4.03 -29.84 5.02
N MET A 158 -4.37 -29.81 3.74
CA MET A 158 -3.42 -30.02 2.64
C MET A 158 -3.36 -28.76 1.77
N ASP A 159 -2.22 -28.55 1.12
CA ASP A 159 -2.12 -27.48 0.13
C ASP A 159 -3.11 -27.71 -1.01
N VAL A 160 -3.72 -26.62 -1.48
CA VAL A 160 -4.65 -26.67 -2.60
C VAL A 160 -3.87 -27.01 -3.88
N ASP A 161 -4.34 -28.02 -4.62
CA ASP A 161 -3.79 -28.34 -5.94
C ASP A 161 -3.91 -27.10 -6.85
N PRO A 162 -2.82 -26.65 -7.51
CA PRO A 162 -2.84 -25.48 -8.39
C PRO A 162 -4.00 -25.48 -9.40
N ARG A 163 -4.41 -26.65 -9.92
CA ARG A 163 -5.53 -26.76 -10.87
C ARG A 163 -6.91 -26.53 -10.26
N GLN A 164 -7.06 -26.78 -8.96
CA GLN A 164 -8.30 -26.53 -8.22
C GLN A 164 -8.38 -25.08 -7.76
N ARG A 165 -7.23 -24.43 -7.52
CA ARG A 165 -7.15 -23.04 -7.08
C ARG A 165 -7.72 -22.05 -8.10
N GLU A 166 -7.48 -22.27 -9.40
CA GLU A 166 -8.04 -21.43 -10.47
C GLU A 166 -9.58 -21.49 -10.50
N ARG A 167 -10.16 -22.68 -10.36
CA ARG A 167 -11.62 -22.86 -10.35
C ARG A 167 -12.28 -22.19 -9.13
N ALA A 168 -11.66 -22.31 -7.95
CA ALA A 168 -12.19 -21.73 -6.71
C ALA A 168 -12.14 -20.19 -6.67
N MET A 169 -11.25 -19.55 -7.44
CA MET A 169 -11.18 -18.09 -7.54
C MET A 169 -12.17 -17.51 -8.58
N ASP A 170 -12.44 -18.22 -9.68
CA ASP A 170 -13.44 -17.81 -10.66
C ASP A 170 -14.87 -17.83 -10.08
N ASP A 171 -15.22 -18.86 -9.28
CA ASP A 171 -16.56 -18.96 -8.66
C ASP A 171 -16.84 -17.86 -7.62
N ALA A 172 -15.81 -17.21 -7.06
CA ALA A 172 -15.97 -16.10 -6.11
C ALA A 172 -16.22 -14.74 -6.79
N MET A 173 -16.02 -14.64 -8.11
CA MET A 173 -16.25 -13.42 -8.89
C MET A 173 -17.65 -13.35 -9.53
N ASP A 174 -18.45 -14.42 -9.43
CA ASP A 174 -19.77 -14.52 -10.10
C ASP A 174 -20.97 -14.18 -9.18
N GLU A 175 -20.74 -13.87 -7.90
CA GLU A 175 -21.83 -13.54 -6.94
C GLU A 175 -22.20 -12.05 -6.84
N ASP A 176 -21.54 -11.12 -7.56
CA ASP A 176 -21.86 -9.67 -7.53
C ASP A 176 -22.40 -9.09 -8.86
N GLN A 177 -23.16 -9.88 -9.63
CA GLN A 177 -24.03 -9.34 -10.70
C GLN A 177 -25.50 -9.57 -10.38
N GLY A 178 -25.96 -8.90 -9.32
CA GLY A 178 -27.38 -8.60 -9.13
C GLY A 178 -27.85 -7.53 -10.12
N GLU A 179 -28.02 -7.86 -11.40
CA GLU A 179 -28.88 -7.08 -12.30
C GLU A 179 -30.20 -7.84 -12.60
N PRO A 180 -31.38 -7.24 -12.36
CA PRO A 180 -32.64 -7.89 -12.66
C PRO A 180 -32.86 -7.98 -14.17
N ARG A 181 -32.85 -9.22 -14.69
CA ARG A 181 -33.22 -9.54 -16.07
C ARG A 181 -34.68 -9.12 -16.33
N VAL A 182 -34.88 -7.96 -16.94
CA VAL A 182 -36.17 -7.53 -17.48
C VAL A 182 -36.51 -8.41 -18.68
N GLN A 183 -37.51 -9.29 -18.53
CA GLN A 183 -38.09 -10.01 -19.66
C GLN A 183 -39.13 -9.11 -20.35
N CYS A 184 -38.76 -8.55 -21.51
CA CYS A 184 -39.74 -7.99 -22.43
C CYS A 184 -40.36 -9.14 -23.24
N ALA A 185 -41.66 -9.38 -23.04
CA ALA A 185 -42.48 -10.18 -23.94
C ALA A 185 -42.92 -9.30 -25.13
N ASN A 186 -42.58 -9.72 -26.35
CA ASN A 186 -43.19 -9.16 -27.56
C ASN A 186 -44.48 -9.94 -27.88
N GLN A 187 -45.48 -9.17 -28.33
CA GLN A 187 -46.72 -9.63 -28.96
C GLN A 187 -46.47 -10.20 -30.35
#